data_AF-A0AA43KZG2-F1
#
_entry.id   AF-A0AA43KZG2-F1
#
_cell.length_a   1.000
_cell.length_b   1.000
_cell.length_c   1.000
_cell.angle_alpha   90.00
_cell.angle_beta   90.00
_cell.angle_gamma   90.00
#
_symmetry.space_group_name_H-M   'P 1'
#
loop_
_entity.id
_entity.type
_entity.pdbx_description
1 polymer ?
#
loop_
_entity_poly.entity_id
_entity_poly.type
_entity_poly.pdbx_seq_one_letter_code
_entity_poly.pdbx_strand_id
1 'polypeptide(L)'
;MCDLCACQQPSTPLKFALNASGSNHPELEKVLTHYSASPSDSLKLRAAVFLIENMPYYFSYSGEELEKIKEAMRWMKKDNEHIPDSIIQAANDFSTQSLRKVYDAQVITADYLIRHIDQCFRITIVSSTEHLCTSGGKFNCDL
;
A
#
# COMPACT_ATOMS: atom_id res chain seq x y z
N MET A 1 20.78 -17.00 28.71
CA MET A 1 20.56 -15.55 28.77
C MET A 1 20.82 -15.01 27.39
N CYS A 2 19.80 -14.48 26.72
CA CYS A 2 19.96 -13.82 25.44
C CYS A 2 19.52 -12.37 25.66
N ASP A 3 20.48 -11.45 25.59
CA ASP A 3 20.26 -10.01 25.70
C ASP A 3 19.47 -9.53 24.48
N LEU A 4 18.15 -9.40 24.63
CA LEU A 4 17.32 -8.64 23.69
C LEU A 4 17.46 -7.16 24.06
N CYS A 5 18.35 -6.47 23.35
CA CYS A 5 18.55 -5.02 23.42
C CYS A 5 17.21 -4.26 23.29
N ALA A 6 17.05 -3.25 24.13
CA ALA A 6 15.86 -2.44 24.40
C ALA A 6 15.33 -1.57 23.23
N CYS A 7 15.53 -1.96 21.98
CA CYS A 7 15.15 -1.19 20.78
C CYS A 7 13.89 -1.71 20.05
N GLN A 8 13.19 -2.71 20.59
CA GLN A 8 12.14 -3.47 19.86
C GLN A 8 10.73 -3.33 20.44
N GLN A 9 10.47 -2.34 21.29
CA GLN A 9 9.08 -2.09 21.70
C GLN A 9 8.36 -1.38 20.54
N PRO A 10 7.30 -1.98 19.95
CA PRO A 10 6.56 -1.30 18.90
C PRO A 10 5.98 0.01 19.47
N SER A 11 6.06 1.07 18.66
CA SER A 11 5.51 2.39 18.98
C SER A 11 4.02 2.26 19.33
N THR A 12 3.45 3.22 20.06
CA THR A 12 2.02 3.22 20.37
C THR A 12 1.15 3.14 19.09
N PRO A 13 1.45 3.87 18.01
CA PRO A 13 0.73 3.73 16.74
C PRO A 13 0.88 2.35 16.10
N LEU A 14 2.08 1.75 16.11
CA LEU A 14 2.31 0.44 15.51
C LEU A 14 1.55 -0.65 16.28
N LYS A 15 1.57 -0.62 17.61
CA LYS A 15 0.77 -1.52 18.45
C LYS A 15 -0.72 -1.40 18.16
N PHE A 16 -1.22 -0.17 18.02
CA PHE A 16 -2.61 0.06 17.66
C PHE A 16 -2.95 -0.55 16.30
N ALA A 17 -2.10 -0.36 15.29
CA ALA A 17 -2.33 -0.91 13.96
C ALA A 17 -2.32 -2.45 13.93
N LEU A 18 -1.36 -3.05 14.62
CA LEU A 18 -1.30 -4.50 14.78
C LEU A 18 -2.55 -5.04 15.49
N ASN A 19 -3.06 -4.37 16.52
CA ASN A 19 -4.32 -4.76 17.16
C ASN A 19 -5.53 -4.60 16.22
N ALA A 20 -5.59 -3.50 15.46
CA ALA A 20 -6.69 -3.22 14.53
C ALA A 20 -6.78 -4.22 13.35
N SER A 21 -5.68 -4.89 13.03
CA SER A 21 -5.60 -5.90 11.96
C SER A 21 -6.36 -7.20 12.25
N GLY A 22 -6.67 -7.48 13.53
CA GLY A 22 -7.43 -8.68 13.93
C GLY A 22 -6.75 -9.97 13.46
N SER A 23 -7.45 -10.79 12.68
CA SER A 23 -6.91 -12.04 12.13
C SER A 23 -5.77 -11.86 11.13
N ASN A 24 -5.58 -10.64 10.59
CA ASN A 24 -4.51 -10.33 9.66
C ASN A 24 -3.19 -9.93 10.35
N HIS A 25 -3.16 -9.90 11.67
CA HIS A 25 -1.98 -9.56 12.46
C HIS A 25 -0.71 -10.32 12.05
N PRO A 26 -0.74 -11.65 11.82
CA PRO A 26 0.47 -12.39 11.46
C PRO A 26 1.08 -11.93 10.13
N GLU A 27 0.28 -11.43 9.19
CA GLU A 27 0.78 -10.89 7.93
C GLU A 27 1.59 -9.61 8.16
N LEU A 28 1.10 -8.72 9.03
CA LEU A 28 1.80 -7.47 9.32
C LEU A 28 3.10 -7.71 10.13
N GLU A 29 3.10 -8.66 11.07
CA GLU A 29 4.31 -9.07 11.79
C GLU A 29 5.36 -9.70 10.87
N LYS A 30 4.92 -10.47 9.87
CA LYS A 30 5.80 -11.07 8.87
C LYS A 30 6.54 -9.99 8.06
N VAL A 31 5.89 -8.87 7.74
CA VAL A 31 6.55 -7.73 7.06
C VAL A 31 7.63 -7.11 7.94
N LEU A 32 7.33 -6.87 9.21
CA LEU A 32 8.29 -6.30 10.16
C LEU A 32 9.50 -7.23 10.34
N THR A 33 9.24 -8.53 10.47
CA THR A 33 10.29 -9.55 10.60
C THR A 33 11.16 -9.59 9.35
N HIS A 34 10.56 -9.58 8.16
CA HIS A 34 11.26 -9.61 6.87
C HIS A 34 12.30 -8.48 6.76
N TYR A 35 11.92 -7.24 7.05
CA TYR A 35 12.83 -6.09 6.95
C TYR A 35 13.74 -5.89 8.17
N SER A 36 13.46 -6.56 9.30
CA SER A 36 14.34 -6.53 10.47
C SER A 36 15.59 -7.41 10.34
N ALA A 37 15.60 -8.34 9.37
CA ALA A 37 16.65 -9.32 9.22
C ALA A 37 17.98 -8.76 8.71
N SER A 38 17.99 -7.59 8.06
CA SER A 38 19.20 -6.99 7.48
C SER A 38 19.36 -5.51 7.85
N PRO A 39 20.56 -5.07 8.26
CA PRO A 39 20.85 -3.65 8.48
C PRO A 39 20.69 -2.76 7.23
N SER A 40 20.89 -3.33 6.03
CA SER A 40 20.69 -2.62 4.75
C SER A 40 19.25 -2.19 4.52
N ASP A 41 18.29 -2.88 5.16
CA ASP A 41 16.87 -2.64 4.99
C ASP A 41 16.31 -1.65 6.03
N SER A 42 17.16 -0.92 6.75
CA SER A 42 16.73 0.06 7.76
C SER A 42 15.73 1.11 7.22
N LEU A 43 15.89 1.57 5.97
CA LEU A 43 14.92 2.46 5.32
C LEU A 43 13.63 1.75 4.92
N LYS A 44 13.70 0.50 4.44
CA LYS A 44 12.52 -0.29 4.08
C LYS A 44 11.71 -0.68 5.31
N LEU A 45 12.38 -1.04 6.41
CA LEU A 45 11.74 -1.29 7.69
C LEU A 45 11.02 -0.04 8.19
N ARG A 46 11.67 1.13 8.13
CA ARG A 46 11.02 2.40 8.50
C ARG A 46 9.82 2.72 7.62
N ALA A 47 9.89 2.44 6.31
CA ALA A 47 8.75 2.58 5.41
C ALA A 47 7.62 1.60 5.75
N ALA A 48 7.94 0.33 6.03
CA ALA A 48 6.98 -0.68 6.44
C ALA A 48 6.25 -0.29 7.73
N VAL A 49 6.99 0.16 8.76
CA VAL A 49 6.42 0.66 10.02
C VAL A 49 5.47 1.83 9.73
N PHE A 50 5.92 2.84 8.97
CA PHE A 50 5.10 4.00 8.65
C PHE A 50 3.80 3.61 7.92
N LEU A 51 3.88 2.69 6.95
CA LEU A 51 2.71 2.21 6.23
C LEU A 51 1.75 1.47 7.16
N ILE A 52 2.25 0.53 7.97
CA ILE A 52 1.43 -0.25 8.91
C ILE A 52 0.75 0.67 9.93
N GLU A 53 1.45 1.63 10.52
CA GLU A 53 0.89 2.59 11.49
C GLU A 53 -0.33 3.35 10.94
N ASN A 54 -0.35 3.58 9.63
CA ASN A 54 -1.40 4.33 8.96
C ASN A 54 -2.57 3.45 8.46
N MET A 55 -2.34 2.16 8.21
CA MET A 55 -3.35 1.24 7.65
C MET A 55 -4.72 1.20 8.38
N PRO A 56 -4.84 1.37 9.71
CA PRO A 56 -6.14 1.38 10.38
C PRO A 56 -7.05 2.54 9.94
N TYR A 57 -6.49 3.59 9.36
CA TYR A 57 -7.23 4.77 8.91
C TYR A 57 -7.63 4.70 7.43
N TYR A 58 -7.07 3.76 6.68
CA TYR A 58 -7.34 3.58 5.25
C TYR A 58 -8.23 2.36 5.02
N PHE A 59 -9.22 2.53 4.15
CA PHE A 59 -10.17 1.50 3.82
C PHE A 59 -10.70 1.68 2.39
N SER A 60 -11.19 0.59 1.84
CA SER A 60 -12.01 0.59 0.63
C SER A 60 -13.45 0.23 0.97
N TYR A 61 -14.37 0.61 0.08
CA TYR A 61 -15.74 0.13 0.15
C TYR A 61 -15.88 -1.22 -0.56
N SER A 62 -16.71 -2.08 -0.01
CA SER A 62 -17.12 -3.35 -0.60
C SER A 62 -18.64 -3.50 -0.48
N GLY A 63 -19.24 -4.22 -1.43
CA GLY A 63 -20.68 -4.46 -1.46
C GLY A 63 -21.18 -4.63 -2.89
N GLU A 64 -22.31 -5.30 -3.04
CA GLU A 64 -22.92 -5.57 -4.35
C GLU A 64 -23.36 -4.27 -5.05
N GLU A 65 -23.81 -3.28 -4.27
CA GLU A 65 -24.20 -1.96 -4.79
C GLU A 65 -23.03 -1.22 -5.44
N LEU A 66 -21.82 -1.40 -4.91
CA LEU A 66 -20.62 -0.83 -5.50
C LEU A 66 -20.30 -1.44 -6.88
N GLU A 67 -20.62 -2.72 -7.11
CA GLU A 67 -20.39 -3.35 -8.42
C GLU A 67 -21.30 -2.77 -9.50
N LYS A 68 -22.57 -2.48 -9.18
CA LYS A 68 -23.50 -1.81 -10.12
C LYS A 68 -22.94 -0.47 -10.61
N ILE A 69 -22.27 0.27 -9.73
CA ILE A 69 -21.67 1.56 -10.08
C ILE A 69 -20.36 1.41 -10.82
N LYS A 70 -19.56 0.40 -10.48
CA LYS A 70 -18.39 0.06 -11.30
C LYS A 70 -18.83 -0.29 -12.72
N GLU A 71 -19.91 -1.02 -12.89
CA GLU A 71 -20.50 -1.30 -14.21
C GLU A 71 -20.96 -0.02 -14.91
N ALA A 72 -21.68 0.86 -14.22
CA ALA A 72 -22.03 2.19 -14.72
C ALA A 72 -20.81 2.98 -15.20
N MET A 73 -19.75 3.05 -14.37
CA MET A 73 -18.51 3.75 -14.71
C MET A 73 -17.79 3.11 -15.90
N ARG A 74 -17.72 1.77 -15.96
CA ARG A 74 -17.15 1.05 -17.12
C ARG A 74 -17.95 1.32 -18.39
N TRP A 75 -19.27 1.41 -18.27
CA TRP A 75 -20.16 1.70 -19.39
C TRP A 75 -19.94 3.13 -19.89
N MET A 76 -19.86 4.12 -18.99
CA MET A 76 -19.63 5.53 -19.35
C MET A 76 -18.26 5.73 -20.02
N LYS A 77 -17.24 4.97 -19.63
CA LYS A 77 -15.89 5.05 -20.21
C LYS A 77 -15.83 4.60 -21.68
N LYS A 78 -16.87 3.96 -22.22
CA LYS A 78 -16.89 3.44 -23.60
C LYS A 78 -17.39 4.46 -24.65
N ASP A 79 -17.54 5.74 -24.30
CA ASP A 79 -18.07 6.80 -25.19
C ASP A 79 -19.39 6.39 -25.88
N ASN A 80 -20.25 5.73 -25.11
CA ASN A 80 -21.55 5.31 -25.60
C ASN A 80 -22.49 6.51 -25.72
N GLU A 81 -23.26 6.56 -26.81
CA GLU A 81 -24.14 7.68 -27.16
C GLU A 81 -25.36 7.83 -26.21
N HIS A 82 -25.79 6.75 -25.55
CA HIS A 82 -27.00 6.74 -24.71
C HIS A 82 -26.87 5.91 -23.43
N ILE A 83 -26.98 6.55 -22.25
CA ILE A 83 -26.92 5.89 -20.94
C ILE A 83 -28.25 5.20 -20.64
N PRO A 84 -28.28 3.87 -20.36
CA PRO A 84 -29.51 3.18 -19.98
C PRO A 84 -30.11 3.72 -18.69
N ASP A 85 -31.45 3.80 -18.62
CA ASP A 85 -32.16 4.28 -17.42
C ASP A 85 -31.81 3.51 -16.15
N SER A 86 -31.52 2.21 -16.27
CA SER A 86 -31.08 1.37 -15.15
C SER A 86 -29.76 1.83 -14.53
N ILE A 87 -28.85 2.38 -15.34
CA ILE A 87 -27.57 2.92 -14.91
C ILE A 87 -27.76 4.29 -14.24
N ILE A 88 -28.62 5.13 -14.80
CA ILE A 88 -28.99 6.44 -14.21
C ILE A 88 -29.62 6.23 -12.84
N GLN A 89 -30.55 5.29 -12.73
CA GLN A 89 -31.21 4.94 -11.47
C GLN A 89 -30.21 4.39 -10.45
N ALA A 90 -29.34 3.45 -10.85
CA ALA A 90 -28.32 2.91 -9.96
C ALA A 90 -27.35 3.99 -9.43
N ALA A 91 -27.05 5.01 -10.23
CA ALA A 91 -26.23 6.14 -9.79
C ALA A 91 -26.96 7.06 -8.81
N ASN A 92 -28.26 7.32 -9.04
CA ASN A 92 -29.09 8.16 -8.17
C ASN A 92 -29.39 7.49 -6.82
N ASP A 93 -29.60 6.18 -6.82
CA ASP A 93 -29.91 5.40 -5.61
C ASP A 93 -28.67 5.09 -4.77
N PHE A 94 -27.46 5.39 -5.29
CA PHE A 94 -26.22 5.03 -4.62
C PHE A 94 -26.06 5.71 -3.27
N SER A 95 -25.81 4.89 -2.26
CA SER A 95 -25.38 5.36 -0.94
C SER A 95 -24.16 4.61 -0.46
N THR A 96 -23.20 5.34 0.11
CA THR A 96 -22.06 4.72 0.79
C THR A 96 -22.42 4.19 2.18
N GLN A 97 -23.64 4.45 2.68
CA GLN A 97 -24.09 4.03 4.01
C GLN A 97 -24.34 2.52 4.09
N SER A 98 -24.80 1.89 3.00
CA SER A 98 -25.03 0.44 2.89
C SER A 98 -23.73 -0.34 2.65
N LEU A 99 -22.67 0.34 2.23
CA LEU A 99 -21.40 -0.30 1.88
C LEU A 99 -20.60 -0.68 3.11
N ARG A 100 -19.98 -1.85 3.04
CA ARG A 100 -19.05 -2.30 4.07
C ARG A 100 -17.68 -1.67 3.84
N LYS A 101 -17.12 -1.06 4.88
CA LYS A 101 -15.71 -0.66 4.92
C LYS A 101 -14.82 -1.89 5.13
N VAL A 102 -13.80 -2.01 4.28
CA VAL A 102 -12.75 -3.02 4.38
C VAL A 102 -11.45 -2.28 4.62
N TYR A 103 -10.97 -2.35 5.86
CA TYR A 103 -9.77 -1.64 6.30
C TYR A 103 -8.51 -2.33 5.80
N ASP A 104 -7.53 -1.55 5.36
CA ASP A 104 -6.28 -2.07 4.80
C ASP A 104 -5.55 -2.95 5.81
N ALA A 105 -5.56 -2.56 7.10
CA ALA A 105 -4.94 -3.33 8.17
C ALA A 105 -5.47 -4.77 8.26
N GLN A 106 -6.72 -5.02 7.84
CA GLN A 106 -7.41 -6.30 7.97
C GLN A 106 -7.22 -7.22 6.75
N VAL A 107 -6.71 -6.72 5.62
CA VAL A 107 -6.69 -7.48 4.36
C VAL A 107 -5.38 -7.39 3.58
N ILE A 108 -4.52 -6.40 3.85
CA ILE A 108 -3.23 -6.30 3.18
C ILE A 108 -2.32 -7.44 3.63
N THR A 109 -1.85 -8.22 2.66
CA THR A 109 -0.97 -9.36 2.87
C THR A 109 0.49 -8.93 2.95
N ALA A 110 1.30 -9.74 3.62
CA ALA A 110 2.73 -9.52 3.74
C ALA A 110 3.41 -9.50 2.37
N ASP A 111 3.06 -10.46 1.52
CA ASP A 111 3.60 -10.59 0.17
C ASP A 111 3.34 -9.34 -0.67
N TYR A 112 2.11 -8.82 -0.65
CA TYR A 112 1.77 -7.60 -1.38
C TYR A 112 2.58 -6.41 -0.86
N LEU A 113 2.62 -6.21 0.45
CA LEU A 113 3.26 -5.05 1.06
C LEU A 113 4.78 -5.06 0.83
N ILE A 114 5.42 -6.22 1.01
CA ILE A 114 6.86 -6.40 0.77
C ILE A 114 7.20 -6.12 -0.70
N ARG A 115 6.48 -6.77 -1.64
CA ARG A 115 6.72 -6.56 -3.07
C ARG A 115 6.56 -5.10 -3.47
N HIS A 116 5.57 -4.41 -2.92
CA HIS A 116 5.32 -3.00 -3.24
C HIS A 116 6.41 -2.08 -2.69
N ILE A 117 6.84 -2.28 -1.44
CA ILE A 117 7.96 -1.53 -0.86
C ILE A 117 9.22 -1.77 -1.69
N ASP A 118 9.58 -3.02 -1.99
CA ASP A 118 10.77 -3.33 -2.79
C ASP A 118 10.72 -2.72 -4.19
N GLN A 119 9.55 -2.71 -4.82
CA GLN A 119 9.34 -2.06 -6.11
C GLN A 119 9.63 -0.55 -6.05
N CYS A 120 9.08 0.13 -5.04
CA CYS A 120 9.29 1.57 -4.85
C CYS A 120 10.78 1.88 -4.67
N PHE A 121 11.48 1.14 -3.81
CA PHE A 121 12.91 1.34 -3.60
C PHE A 121 13.75 0.99 -4.83
N ARG A 122 13.36 0.00 -5.63
CA ARG A 122 14.05 -0.31 -6.90
C ARG A 122 13.93 0.84 -7.90
N ILE A 123 12.74 1.44 -8.04
CA ILE A 123 12.52 2.58 -8.94
C ILE A 123 13.32 3.81 -8.47
N THR A 124 13.34 4.09 -7.17
CA THR A 124 14.10 5.22 -6.61
C THR A 124 15.60 5.10 -6.92
N ILE A 125 16.16 3.89 -6.89
CA ILE A 125 17.56 3.65 -7.27
C ILE A 125 17.76 3.96 -8.76
N VAL A 126 16.89 3.43 -9.64
CA VAL A 126 17.00 3.66 -11.09
C VAL A 126 16.87 5.15 -11.46
N SER A 127 15.89 5.85 -10.89
CA SER A 127 15.69 7.29 -11.13
C SER A 127 16.86 8.15 -10.63
N SER A 128 17.48 7.76 -9.51
CA SER A 128 18.69 8.43 -8.99
C SER A 128 19.91 8.15 -9.86
N THR A 129 20.04 6.96 -10.44
CA THR A 129 21.14 6.63 -11.36
C THR A 129 21.03 7.33 -12.72
N GLU A 130 19.82 7.58 -13.23
CA GLU A 130 19.63 8.35 -14.47
C GLU A 130 20.04 9.82 -14.32
N HIS A 131 19.85 10.41 -13.13
CA HIS A 131 20.33 11.76 -12.81
C HIS A 131 21.86 11.83 -12.62
N LEU A 132 22.49 10.73 -12.20
CA LEU A 132 23.96 10.63 -12.07
C LEU A 132 24.65 10.32 -13.42
N CYS A 133 24.00 9.57 -14.32
CA CYS A 133 24.54 9.31 -15.66
C CYS A 133 24.46 10.52 -16.61
N THR A 134 23.53 11.46 -16.39
CA THR A 134 23.41 12.68 -17.22
C THR A 134 24.29 13.84 -16.74
N SER A 135 24.91 13.73 -15.56
CA SER A 135 25.82 14.73 -14.99
C SER A 135 27.31 14.34 -15.02
N GLY A 136 27.64 13.15 -15.55
CA GLY A 136 29.01 12.69 -15.78
C GLY A 136 29.68 13.36 -16.99
N GLY A 137 30.04 14.63 -16.83
CA GLY A 137 30.88 15.36 -17.77
C GLY A 137 32.20 14.64 -18.07
N LYS A 138 32.61 14.74 -19.33
CA LYS A 138 33.89 14.33 -19.92
C LYS A 138 35.05 14.40 -18.92
N PHE A 139 35.54 13.24 -18.48
CA PHE A 139 36.93 13.13 -18.05
C PHE A 139 37.71 12.48 -19.18
N ASN A 140 38.47 13.35 -19.84
CA ASN A 140 39.53 13.02 -20.77
C ASN A 140 40.63 12.27 -19.99
N CYS A 141 41.02 11.09 -20.46
CA CYS A 141 42.31 10.49 -20.15
C CYS A 141 42.80 9.83 -21.44
N ASP A 142 43.54 10.61 -22.22
CA ASP A 142 44.48 10.11 -23.22
C ASP A 142 45.63 9.39 -22.49
N LEU A 143 45.78 8.09 -22.77
CA LEU A 143 47.03 7.36 -23.06
C LEU A 143 46.75 5.85 -23.12
#